data_AF-A0A0B8PRH7-F1
#
_entry.id   AF-A0A0B8PRH7-F1
#
_cell.length_a   1.000
_cell.length_b   1.000
_cell.length_c   1.000
_cell.angle_alpha   90.00
_cell.angle_beta   90.00
_cell.angle_gamma   90.00
#
_symmetry.space_group_name_H-M   'P 1'
#
loop_
_entity.id
_entity.type
_entity.pdbx_description
1 polymer ?
#
loop_
_entity_poly.entity_id
_entity_poly.type
_entity_poly.pdbx_seq_one_letter_code
_entity_poly.pdbx_strand_id
1 'polypeptide(L)'
;MRTNNIIPLATFVASYVSFCAISSENIPQGFQDFYENKVVEVSFYFEGRVSRVVSNLSVEKLSVNNKLELDKIASLLASENVEADYVDIALNKLKKGIEVTKRCEGKTYEDCSIISKDVDVVFDYDNRKAKFFVSAKGFERTNKKDEYNDGILKNNAIINSLDLYSDYSSEGRSSVNLYGDTKLGVTNGHIKLSYELGDYNALNAASYIFERPGTMLVLDILKTT
;
A
#
# COMPACT_ATOMS: atom_id res chain seq x y z
N MET A 1 -61.23 -30.32 65.49
CA MET A 1 -59.81 -29.94 65.39
C MET A 1 -59.58 -29.30 64.03
N ARG A 2 -59.47 -27.97 64.04
CA ARG A 2 -59.12 -27.04 62.95
C ARG A 2 -57.67 -26.61 63.24
N THR A 3 -56.74 -26.34 62.32
CA THR A 3 -56.79 -25.64 61.02
C THR A 3 -55.57 -26.03 60.17
N ASN A 4 -55.75 -26.08 58.85
CA ASN A 4 -54.70 -26.20 57.85
C ASN A 4 -53.91 -24.88 57.73
N ASN A 5 -52.58 -24.95 57.72
CA ASN A 5 -51.69 -23.86 57.31
C ASN A 5 -51.26 -24.08 55.87
N ILE A 6 -51.67 -23.18 54.97
CA ILE A 6 -51.23 -23.11 53.58
C ILE A 6 -50.28 -21.92 53.48
N ILE A 7 -49.02 -22.19 53.12
CA ILE A 7 -48.00 -21.17 52.82
C ILE A 7 -48.02 -20.97 51.30
N PRO A 8 -48.23 -19.74 50.77
CA PRO A 8 -48.08 -19.50 49.34
C PRO A 8 -46.60 -19.23 49.01
N LEU A 9 -46.06 -20.02 48.08
CA LEU A 9 -44.75 -19.81 47.49
C LEU A 9 -44.92 -18.83 46.32
N ALA A 10 -44.46 -17.59 46.47
CA ALA A 10 -44.46 -16.60 45.40
C ALA A 10 -43.16 -16.76 44.57
N THR A 11 -43.27 -17.39 43.40
CA THR A 11 -42.20 -17.45 42.40
C THR A 11 -42.16 -16.16 41.59
N PHE A 12 -41.14 -15.32 41.84
CA PHE A 12 -40.78 -14.18 41.01
C PHE A 12 -39.95 -14.67 39.80
N VAL A 13 -40.56 -14.70 38.61
CA VAL A 13 -39.84 -14.92 37.35
C VAL A 13 -39.27 -13.58 36.91
N ALA A 14 -37.99 -13.33 37.22
CA ALA A 14 -37.26 -12.18 36.71
C ALA A 14 -36.76 -12.51 35.29
N SER A 15 -37.53 -12.11 34.28
CA SER A 15 -37.11 -12.15 32.88
C SER A 15 -36.08 -11.05 32.64
N TYR A 16 -34.80 -11.41 32.73
CA TYR A 16 -33.69 -10.55 32.29
C TYR A 16 -33.61 -10.58 30.77
N VAL A 17 -34.34 -9.68 30.12
CA VAL A 17 -34.07 -9.34 28.72
C VAL A 17 -32.93 -8.32 28.72
N SER A 18 -31.69 -8.81 28.79
CA SER A 18 -30.52 -7.98 28.53
C SER A 18 -30.46 -7.65 27.04
N PHE A 19 -31.12 -6.57 26.64
CA PHE A 19 -30.74 -5.86 25.43
C PHE A 19 -29.40 -5.18 25.69
N CYS A 20 -28.33 -5.77 25.16
CA CYS A 20 -27.03 -5.12 25.10
C CYS A 20 -27.13 -4.01 24.03
N ALA A 21 -27.53 -2.81 24.46
CA ALA A 21 -27.39 -1.61 23.66
C ALA A 21 -25.90 -1.23 23.66
N ILE A 22 -25.18 -1.62 22.61
CA ILE A 22 -23.85 -1.10 22.34
C ILE A 22 -24.04 0.39 21.99
N SER A 23 -23.44 1.26 22.81
CA SER A 23 -23.54 2.72 22.68
C SER A 23 -23.15 3.18 21.28
N SER A 24 -24.09 3.83 20.59
CA SER A 24 -23.91 4.51 19.30
C SER A 24 -23.60 6.01 19.49
N GLU A 25 -23.08 6.42 20.64
CA GLU A 25 -23.12 7.82 21.11
C GLU A 25 -22.39 8.85 20.22
N ASN A 26 -21.63 8.46 19.19
CA ASN A 26 -20.91 9.39 18.31
C ASN A 26 -21.10 9.16 16.80
N ILE A 27 -22.06 8.34 16.37
CA ILE A 27 -22.30 8.14 14.93
C ILE A 27 -23.33 9.18 14.45
N PRO A 28 -22.98 10.05 13.47
CA PRO A 28 -23.93 11.01 12.93
C PRO A 28 -25.17 10.31 12.37
N GLN A 29 -26.34 10.92 12.56
CA GLN A 29 -27.59 10.38 12.05
C GLN A 29 -27.52 10.22 10.51
N GLY A 30 -27.84 9.02 10.01
CA GLY A 30 -27.74 8.67 8.58
C GLY A 30 -26.47 7.91 8.21
N PHE A 31 -25.51 7.71 9.13
CA PHE A 31 -24.27 6.97 8.87
C PHE A 31 -24.19 5.61 9.56
N GLN A 32 -25.24 5.17 10.26
CA GLN A 32 -25.27 3.92 11.03
C GLN A 32 -24.90 2.71 10.17
N ASP A 33 -25.41 2.65 8.94
CA ASP A 33 -25.19 1.59 7.96
C ASP A 33 -23.71 1.34 7.61
N PHE A 34 -22.81 2.31 7.83
CA PHE A 34 -21.37 2.14 7.56
C PHE A 34 -20.64 1.46 8.73
N TYR A 35 -21.19 1.56 9.94
CA TYR A 35 -20.62 0.96 11.14
C TYR A 35 -21.16 -0.45 11.38
N GLU A 36 -22.24 -0.83 10.70
CA GLU A 36 -22.74 -2.20 10.69
C GLU A 36 -21.81 -3.13 9.89
N ASN A 37 -21.57 -4.33 10.44
CA ASN A 37 -20.80 -5.35 9.74
C ASN A 37 -21.58 -5.91 8.55
N LYS A 38 -21.05 -5.74 7.35
CA LYS A 38 -21.65 -6.23 6.09
C LYS A 38 -20.80 -7.33 5.48
N VAL A 39 -21.45 -8.41 5.04
CA VAL A 39 -20.80 -9.48 4.29
C VAL A 39 -20.60 -9.02 2.85
N VAL A 40 -19.35 -8.86 2.43
CA VAL A 40 -18.99 -8.37 1.09
C VAL A 40 -17.78 -9.11 0.55
N GLU A 41 -17.70 -9.22 -0.78
CA GLU A 41 -16.47 -9.62 -1.46
C GLU A 41 -15.47 -8.45 -1.44
N VAL A 42 -14.24 -8.73 -1.01
CA VAL A 42 -13.14 -7.78 -0.90
C VAL A 42 -11.94 -8.32 -1.69
N SER A 43 -11.27 -7.42 -2.40
CA SER A 43 -9.99 -7.73 -3.05
C SER A 43 -8.84 -7.48 -2.07
N PHE A 44 -8.17 -8.55 -1.63
CA PHE A 44 -7.01 -8.50 -0.74
C PHE A 44 -5.73 -8.38 -1.55
N TYR A 45 -4.97 -7.32 -1.33
CA TYR A 45 -3.70 -7.01 -1.96
C TYR A 45 -2.54 -7.25 -1.00
N PHE A 46 -1.53 -7.97 -1.48
CA PHE A 46 -0.28 -8.21 -0.76
C PHE A 46 0.86 -8.34 -1.77
N GLU A 47 1.90 -7.51 -1.65
CA GLU A 47 3.09 -7.52 -2.52
C GLU A 47 2.77 -7.60 -4.03
N GLY A 48 1.77 -6.83 -4.49
CA GLY A 48 1.35 -6.79 -5.89
C GLY A 48 0.48 -7.96 -6.36
N ARG A 49 0.24 -8.97 -5.52
CA ARG A 49 -0.75 -10.02 -5.78
C ARG A 49 -2.11 -9.67 -5.18
N VAL A 50 -3.15 -10.28 -5.76
CA VAL A 50 -4.53 -10.08 -5.35
C VAL A 50 -5.25 -11.42 -5.15
N SER A 51 -6.06 -11.51 -4.10
CA SER A 51 -7.02 -12.60 -3.87
C SER A 51 -8.39 -12.03 -3.53
N ARG A 52 -9.46 -12.58 -4.09
CA ARG A 52 -10.84 -12.16 -3.79
C ARG A 52 -11.44 -13.07 -2.74
N VAL A 53 -11.93 -12.46 -1.67
CA VAL A 53 -12.46 -13.20 -0.53
C VAL A 53 -13.73 -12.56 0.03
N VAL A 54 -14.61 -13.40 0.55
CA VAL A 54 -15.81 -12.95 1.26
C VAL A 54 -15.45 -12.64 2.71
N SER A 55 -15.72 -11.41 3.14
CA SER A 55 -15.35 -10.87 4.45
C SER A 55 -16.52 -10.12 5.09
N ASN A 56 -16.51 -9.99 6.42
CA ASN A 56 -17.37 -9.02 7.11
C ASN A 56 -16.59 -7.73 7.30
N LEU A 57 -17.19 -6.63 6.86
CA LEU A 57 -16.58 -5.32 6.79
C LEU A 57 -17.45 -4.30 7.52
N SER A 58 -16.80 -3.44 8.29
CA SER A 58 -17.29 -2.14 8.72
C SER A 58 -16.23 -1.08 8.44
N VAL A 59 -16.54 0.19 8.68
CA VAL A 59 -15.55 1.29 8.61
C VAL A 59 -14.33 1.03 9.50
N GLU A 60 -14.52 0.34 10.63
CA GLU A 60 -13.46 0.17 11.63
C GLU A 60 -12.75 -1.17 11.52
N LYS A 61 -13.43 -2.22 11.06
CA LYS A 61 -12.94 -3.60 11.17
C LYS A 61 -13.18 -4.39 9.90
N LEU A 62 -12.20 -5.23 9.59
CA LEU A 62 -12.26 -6.25 8.56
C LEU A 62 -12.09 -7.62 9.21
N SER A 63 -13.03 -8.54 8.97
CA SER A 63 -12.95 -9.91 9.50
C SER A 63 -13.28 -10.96 8.46
N VAL A 64 -12.71 -12.16 8.60
CA VAL A 64 -12.98 -13.30 7.73
C VAL A 64 -13.26 -14.51 8.60
N ASN A 65 -14.50 -15.03 8.54
CA ASN A 65 -14.93 -16.14 9.38
C ASN A 65 -14.98 -17.48 8.64
N ASN A 66 -14.95 -17.43 7.30
CA ASN A 66 -15.03 -18.63 6.47
C ASN A 66 -13.63 -19.23 6.30
N LYS A 67 -13.50 -20.54 6.56
CA LYS A 67 -12.23 -21.26 6.45
C LYS A 67 -11.66 -21.25 5.03
N LEU A 68 -12.49 -21.46 4.00
CA LEU A 68 -12.04 -21.43 2.61
C LEU A 68 -11.47 -20.07 2.22
N GLU A 69 -12.06 -19.00 2.74
CA GLU A 69 -11.58 -17.62 2.50
C GLU A 69 -10.28 -17.33 3.25
N LEU A 70 -10.14 -17.82 4.49
CA LEU A 70 -8.88 -17.78 5.22
C LEU A 70 -7.78 -18.58 4.51
N ASP A 71 -8.09 -19.76 3.97
CA ASP A 71 -7.13 -20.60 3.24
C ASP A 71 -6.62 -19.90 1.97
N LYS A 72 -7.48 -19.14 1.27
CA LYS A 72 -7.06 -18.30 0.13
C LYS A 72 -6.07 -17.21 0.55
N ILE A 73 -6.31 -16.56 1.69
CA ILE A 73 -5.39 -15.53 2.23
C ILE A 73 -4.08 -16.19 2.68
N ALA A 74 -4.16 -17.35 3.34
CA ALA A 74 -3.00 -18.12 3.76
C ALA A 74 -2.10 -18.45 2.56
N SER A 75 -2.71 -18.95 1.47
CA SER A 75 -2.00 -19.24 0.23
C SER A 75 -1.40 -18.00 -0.42
N LEU A 76 -2.09 -16.85 -0.36
CA LEU A 76 -1.57 -15.58 -0.87
C LEU A 76 -0.31 -15.16 -0.11
N LEU A 77 -0.36 -15.16 1.22
CA LEU A 77 0.77 -14.78 2.07
C LEU A 77 1.95 -15.76 1.92
N ALA A 78 1.68 -17.07 1.94
CA ALA A 78 2.71 -18.09 1.77
C ALA A 78 3.40 -18.01 0.40
N SER A 79 2.66 -17.65 -0.67
CA SER A 79 3.24 -17.49 -2.01
C SER A 79 4.25 -16.34 -2.11
N GLU A 80 4.25 -15.43 -1.14
CA GLU A 80 5.15 -14.28 -1.02
C GLU A 80 6.17 -14.46 0.11
N ASN A 81 6.50 -15.72 0.45
CA ASN A 81 7.52 -16.10 1.43
C ASN A 81 7.28 -15.54 2.84
N VAL A 82 6.02 -15.35 3.24
CA VAL A 82 5.68 -15.07 4.64
C VAL A 82 5.84 -16.35 5.45
N GLU A 83 6.58 -16.28 6.55
CA GLU A 83 6.81 -17.40 7.47
C GLU A 83 5.48 -17.93 8.02
N ALA A 84 5.37 -19.25 8.17
CA ALA A 84 4.13 -19.92 8.60
C ALA A 84 3.56 -19.34 9.91
N ASP A 85 4.42 -19.04 10.88
CA ASP A 85 4.03 -18.44 12.16
C ASP A 85 3.36 -17.06 11.97
N TYR A 86 3.84 -16.26 11.01
CA TYR A 86 3.27 -14.96 10.69
C TYR A 86 1.98 -15.06 9.88
N VAL A 87 1.87 -16.08 9.02
CA VAL A 87 0.60 -16.41 8.37
C VAL A 87 -0.46 -16.72 9.45
N ASP A 88 -0.14 -17.56 10.42
CA ASP A 88 -1.06 -17.90 11.51
C ASP A 88 -1.46 -16.69 12.37
N ILE A 89 -0.52 -15.78 12.65
CA ILE A 89 -0.81 -14.52 13.34
C ILE A 89 -1.79 -13.66 12.52
N ALA A 90 -1.54 -13.50 11.22
CA ALA A 90 -2.39 -12.72 10.32
C ALA A 90 -3.81 -13.29 10.23
N LEU A 91 -3.94 -14.60 10.02
CA LEU A 91 -5.23 -15.29 9.95
C LEU A 91 -5.99 -15.21 11.28
N ASN A 92 -5.31 -15.34 12.41
CA ASN A 92 -5.93 -15.19 13.73
C ASN A 92 -6.45 -13.77 13.97
N LYS A 93 -5.71 -12.73 13.53
CA LYS A 93 -6.18 -11.34 13.60
C LYS A 93 -7.39 -11.12 12.68
N LEU A 94 -7.35 -11.61 11.45
CA LEU A 94 -8.49 -11.55 10.52
C LEU A 94 -9.73 -12.25 11.05
N LYS A 95 -9.58 -13.41 11.66
CA LYS A 95 -10.70 -14.15 12.25
C LYS A 95 -11.36 -13.39 13.41
N LYS A 96 -10.58 -12.64 14.18
CA LYS A 96 -11.08 -11.80 15.30
C LYS A 96 -11.61 -10.44 14.84
N GLY A 97 -11.30 -10.03 13.61
CA GLY A 97 -11.50 -8.68 13.11
C GLY A 97 -10.25 -7.83 13.36
N ILE A 98 -9.55 -7.52 12.28
CA ILE A 98 -8.42 -6.57 12.30
C ILE A 98 -8.95 -5.15 12.14
N GLU A 99 -8.45 -4.25 12.98
CA GLU A 99 -8.80 -2.83 12.89
C GLU A 99 -8.11 -2.19 11.69
N VAL A 100 -8.88 -1.39 10.94
CA VAL A 100 -8.34 -0.61 9.83
C VAL A 100 -7.43 0.46 10.41
N THR A 101 -6.18 0.47 9.94
CA THR A 101 -5.14 1.34 10.50
C THR A 101 -5.36 2.80 10.09
N LYS A 102 -5.25 3.72 11.05
CA LYS A 102 -5.35 5.17 10.80
C LYS A 102 -4.02 5.79 10.33
N ARG A 103 -2.96 4.98 10.21
CA ARG A 103 -1.60 5.46 9.88
C ARG A 103 -1.44 6.01 8.47
N CYS A 104 -2.46 5.86 7.62
CA CYS A 104 -2.51 6.43 6.28
C CYS A 104 -3.56 7.53 6.11
N GLU A 105 -3.99 8.14 7.22
CA GLU A 105 -4.80 9.34 7.17
C GLU A 105 -4.11 10.45 6.36
N GLY A 106 -4.86 11.07 5.43
CA GLY A 106 -4.35 12.09 4.51
C GLY A 106 -3.56 11.57 3.31
N LYS A 107 -3.43 10.25 3.13
CA LYS A 107 -2.81 9.63 1.94
C LYS A 107 -3.85 8.87 1.11
N THR A 108 -3.59 8.71 -0.18
CA THR A 108 -4.38 7.81 -1.03
C THR A 108 -4.11 6.35 -0.64
N TYR A 109 -5.04 5.45 -0.95
CA TYR A 109 -4.84 4.01 -0.75
C TYR A 109 -3.59 3.49 -1.46
N GLU A 110 -3.25 4.05 -2.63
CA GLU A 110 -2.09 3.62 -3.42
C GLU A 110 -0.75 4.16 -2.90
N ASP A 111 -0.72 5.40 -2.40
CA ASP A 111 0.49 6.01 -1.83
C ASP A 111 0.76 5.58 -0.37
N CYS A 112 -0.18 4.87 0.23
CA CYS A 112 -0.07 4.38 1.59
C CYS A 112 0.98 3.26 1.70
N SER A 113 2.05 3.53 2.43
CA SER A 113 3.07 2.56 2.83
C SER A 113 3.30 2.63 4.33
N ILE A 114 3.18 1.48 5.00
CA ILE A 114 3.27 1.36 6.45
C ILE A 114 4.31 0.30 6.80
N ILE A 115 5.23 0.67 7.68
CA ILE A 115 6.07 -0.29 8.38
C ILE A 115 5.25 -0.86 9.55
N SER A 116 4.70 -2.05 9.34
CA SER A 116 3.92 -2.73 10.37
C SER A 116 4.82 -3.36 11.42
N LYS A 117 4.38 -3.35 12.69
CA LYS A 117 5.05 -4.10 13.76
C LYS A 117 4.76 -5.60 13.66
N ASP A 118 3.50 -5.93 13.34
CA ASP A 118 2.99 -7.29 13.20
C ASP A 118 2.26 -7.44 11.87
N VAL A 119 1.00 -6.96 11.84
CA VAL A 119 0.09 -6.98 10.70
C VAL A 119 -0.79 -5.74 10.82
N ASP A 120 -0.87 -4.96 9.77
CA ASP A 120 -1.76 -3.80 9.62
C ASP A 120 -2.58 -3.96 8.34
N VAL A 121 -3.78 -3.36 8.32
CA VAL A 121 -4.65 -3.35 7.15
C VAL A 121 -5.10 -1.95 6.84
N VAL A 122 -4.98 -1.57 5.58
CA VAL A 122 -5.57 -0.35 5.04
C VAL A 122 -6.70 -0.76 4.12
N PHE A 123 -7.81 -0.06 4.21
CA PHE A 123 -9.01 -0.43 3.48
C PHE A 123 -9.54 0.76 2.67
N ASP A 124 -9.81 0.51 1.40
CA ASP A 124 -10.55 1.40 0.51
C ASP A 124 -11.98 0.91 0.45
N TYR A 125 -12.88 1.67 1.11
CA TYR A 125 -14.27 1.29 1.27
C TYR A 125 -15.07 1.40 -0.03
N ASP A 126 -14.77 2.41 -0.84
CA ASP A 126 -15.49 2.65 -2.10
C ASP A 126 -15.18 1.55 -3.12
N ASN A 127 -13.91 1.14 -3.19
CA ASN A 127 -13.46 0.11 -4.14
C ASN A 127 -13.41 -1.31 -3.55
N ARG A 128 -13.75 -1.48 -2.27
CA ARG A 128 -13.69 -2.76 -1.53
C ARG A 128 -12.32 -3.44 -1.65
N LYS A 129 -11.25 -2.68 -1.48
CA LYS A 129 -9.87 -3.18 -1.53
C LYS A 129 -9.24 -3.15 -0.14
N ALA A 130 -8.61 -4.25 0.27
CA ALA A 130 -7.82 -4.32 1.48
C ALA A 130 -6.34 -4.48 1.12
N LYS A 131 -5.46 -3.62 1.64
CA LYS A 131 -4.00 -3.75 1.52
C LYS A 131 -3.46 -4.28 2.84
N PHE A 132 -2.78 -5.42 2.79
CA PHE A 132 -2.14 -6.03 3.96
C PHE A 132 -0.69 -5.58 4.07
N PHE A 133 -0.28 -5.25 5.28
CA PHE A 133 1.11 -4.99 5.62
C PHE A 133 1.54 -5.99 6.68
N VAL A 134 2.52 -6.82 6.36
CA VAL A 134 3.12 -7.76 7.31
C VAL A 134 4.46 -7.20 7.76
N SER A 135 4.82 -7.44 9.01
CA SER A 135 6.13 -7.08 9.56
C SER A 135 7.26 -7.66 8.72
N ALA A 136 8.33 -6.90 8.51
CA ALA A 136 9.54 -7.38 7.84
C ALA A 136 10.16 -8.62 8.52
N LYS A 137 9.90 -8.81 9.82
CA LYS A 137 10.32 -10.00 10.57
C LYS A 137 9.58 -11.28 10.17
N GLY A 138 8.41 -11.14 9.54
CA GLY A 138 7.57 -12.25 9.14
C GLY A 138 7.81 -12.78 7.74
N PHE A 139 8.82 -12.27 7.04
CA PHE A 139 9.27 -12.84 5.79
C PHE A 139 10.44 -13.78 6.04
N GLU A 140 10.46 -14.90 5.33
CA GLU A 140 11.59 -15.82 5.36
C GLU A 140 12.85 -15.05 5.01
N ARG A 141 13.78 -14.99 5.97
CA ARG A 141 15.10 -14.44 5.70
C ARG A 141 15.81 -15.38 4.77
N THR A 142 15.68 -15.14 3.48
CA THR A 142 16.71 -15.59 2.57
C THR A 142 17.98 -14.87 3.01
N ASN A 143 18.91 -15.62 3.62
CA ASN A 143 20.29 -15.19 3.86
C ASN A 143 21.03 -15.03 2.51
N LYS A 144 20.41 -14.35 1.55
CA LYS A 144 21.13 -13.73 0.47
C LYS A 144 21.91 -12.63 1.15
N LYS A 145 23.23 -12.76 1.13
CA LYS A 145 24.11 -11.60 1.32
C LYS A 145 23.52 -10.52 0.41
N ASP A 146 23.02 -9.43 0.98
CA ASP A 146 22.58 -8.29 0.19
C ASP A 146 23.82 -7.84 -0.60
N GLU A 147 23.91 -8.28 -1.85
CA GLU A 147 24.91 -7.77 -2.78
C GLU A 147 24.42 -6.40 -3.21
N TYR A 148 24.65 -5.43 -2.32
CA TYR A 148 24.56 -4.04 -2.69
C TYR A 148 25.52 -3.81 -3.84
N ASN A 149 24.98 -3.30 -4.95
CA ASN A 149 25.82 -2.83 -6.04
C ASN A 149 26.75 -1.76 -5.47
N ASP A 150 28.06 -1.92 -5.69
CA ASP A 150 29.09 -1.01 -5.19
C ASP A 150 29.02 0.38 -5.83
N GLY A 151 28.13 0.56 -6.81
CA GLY A 151 27.97 1.81 -7.57
C GLY A 151 29.13 2.04 -8.54
N ILE A 152 30.00 1.02 -8.73
CA ILE A 152 31.16 1.12 -9.60
C ILE A 152 30.79 0.51 -10.95
N LEU A 153 30.65 1.39 -11.94
CA LEU A 153 30.46 0.96 -13.32
C LEU A 153 31.75 0.28 -13.81
N LYS A 154 31.69 -1.04 -14.00
CA LYS A 154 32.77 -1.84 -14.60
C LYS A 154 32.94 -1.54 -16.09
N ASN A 155 31.85 -1.16 -16.76
CA ASN A 155 31.82 -0.84 -18.18
C ASN A 155 31.21 0.54 -18.35
N ASN A 156 31.86 1.39 -19.15
CA ASN A 156 31.30 2.67 -19.55
C ASN A 156 30.17 2.43 -20.56
N ALA A 157 29.08 3.17 -20.42
CA ALA A 157 27.93 3.09 -21.32
C ALA A 157 27.45 4.49 -21.68
N ILE A 158 27.01 4.67 -22.92
CA ILE A 158 26.38 5.91 -23.38
C ILE A 158 24.91 5.60 -23.63
N ILE A 159 24.05 6.37 -22.98
CA ILE A 159 22.60 6.37 -23.22
C ILE A 159 22.26 7.72 -23.82
N ASN A 160 21.66 7.72 -25.00
CA ASN A 160 21.17 8.92 -25.66
C ASN A 160 19.67 8.77 -25.87
N SER A 161 18.91 9.78 -25.42
CA SER A 161 17.46 9.89 -25.60
C SER A 161 17.18 11.13 -26.43
N LEU A 162 16.30 11.01 -27.42
CA LEU A 162 15.96 12.06 -28.35
C LEU A 162 14.45 12.14 -28.51
N ASP A 163 13.90 13.33 -28.31
CA ASP A 163 12.49 13.64 -28.52
C ASP A 163 12.36 14.63 -29.67
N LEU A 164 11.62 14.25 -30.71
CA LEU A 164 11.37 15.08 -31.88
C LEU A 164 9.95 15.63 -31.84
N TYR A 165 9.83 16.95 -31.86
CA TYR A 165 8.58 17.67 -31.96
C TYR A 165 8.50 18.35 -33.32
N SER A 166 7.39 18.16 -34.01
CA SER A 166 7.10 18.85 -35.26
C SER A 166 5.68 19.39 -35.22
N ASP A 167 5.55 20.66 -35.57
CA ASP A 167 4.27 21.34 -35.71
C ASP A 167 4.14 21.92 -37.12
N TYR A 168 2.92 21.88 -37.65
CA TYR A 168 2.57 22.47 -38.93
C TYR A 168 1.25 23.21 -38.82
N SER A 169 1.27 24.53 -39.06
CA SER A 169 0.08 25.38 -39.00
C SER A 169 -0.55 25.61 -40.38
N SER A 170 -1.86 25.86 -40.39
CA SER A 170 -2.62 26.19 -41.61
C SER A 170 -2.18 27.49 -42.28
N GLU A 171 -1.39 28.32 -41.59
CA GLU A 171 -0.76 29.53 -42.12
C GLU A 171 0.59 29.25 -42.82
N GLY A 172 0.97 27.98 -42.99
CA GLY A 172 2.20 27.58 -43.69
C GLY A 172 3.47 27.72 -42.86
N ARG A 173 3.36 27.89 -41.54
CA ARG A 173 4.52 27.83 -40.64
C ARG A 173 4.74 26.41 -40.18
N SER A 174 5.97 25.93 -40.30
CA SER A 174 6.41 24.64 -39.79
C SER A 174 7.54 24.87 -38.79
N SER A 175 7.48 24.22 -37.63
CA SER A 175 8.62 24.16 -36.70
C SER A 175 9.01 22.72 -36.45
N VAL A 176 10.31 22.47 -36.30
CA VAL A 176 10.87 21.17 -35.96
C VAL A 176 11.90 21.40 -34.88
N ASN A 177 11.64 20.86 -33.68
CA ASN A 177 12.53 20.95 -32.54
C ASN A 177 12.87 19.54 -32.05
N LEU A 178 14.14 19.33 -31.76
CA LEU A 178 14.70 18.09 -31.26
C LEU A 178 15.35 18.36 -29.91
N TYR A 179 14.85 17.67 -28.89
CA TYR A 179 15.39 17.72 -27.53
C TYR A 179 16.20 16.45 -27.30
N GLY A 180 17.37 16.58 -26.71
CA GLY A 180 18.25 15.45 -26.44
C GLY A 180 18.78 15.44 -25.02
N ASP A 181 18.83 14.25 -24.46
CA ASP A 181 19.49 13.95 -23.19
C ASP A 181 20.51 12.84 -23.40
N THR A 182 21.78 13.10 -23.10
CA THR A 182 22.86 12.12 -23.14
C THR A 182 23.39 11.85 -21.74
N LYS A 183 23.54 10.58 -21.40
CA LYS A 183 24.22 10.11 -20.18
C LYS A 183 25.41 9.25 -20.56
N LEU A 184 26.61 9.64 -20.14
CA LEU A 184 27.81 8.84 -20.24
C LEU A 184 28.16 8.30 -18.86
N GLY A 185 27.94 7.01 -18.64
CA GLY A 185 28.36 6.29 -17.46
C GLY A 185 29.87 6.15 -17.39
N VAL A 186 30.44 6.49 -16.24
CA VAL A 186 31.86 6.38 -15.91
C VAL A 186 32.02 5.66 -14.57
N THR A 187 33.22 5.23 -14.23
CA THR A 187 33.49 4.33 -13.09
C THR A 187 32.87 4.74 -11.75
N ASN A 188 32.69 6.04 -11.45
CA ASN A 188 32.02 6.49 -10.21
C ASN A 188 30.88 7.47 -10.48
N GLY A 189 29.99 7.17 -11.43
CA GLY A 189 28.79 7.96 -11.71
C GLY A 189 28.60 8.23 -13.19
N HIS A 190 28.12 9.41 -13.57
CA HIS A 190 27.85 9.73 -14.97
C HIS A 190 27.91 11.21 -15.30
N ILE A 191 28.20 11.52 -16.57
CA ILE A 191 28.05 12.86 -17.13
C ILE A 191 26.67 12.92 -17.78
N LYS A 192 25.90 13.96 -17.48
CA LYS A 192 24.61 14.26 -18.12
C LYS A 192 24.75 15.51 -18.98
N LEU A 193 24.25 15.43 -20.21
CA LEU A 193 24.15 16.55 -21.15
C LEU A 193 22.71 16.66 -21.63
N SER A 194 22.16 17.87 -21.64
CA SER A 194 20.83 18.18 -22.16
C SER A 194 20.92 19.30 -23.19
N TYR A 195 20.35 19.11 -24.37
CA TYR A 195 20.44 20.05 -25.49
C TYR A 195 19.13 20.15 -26.27
N GLU A 196 18.99 21.25 -27.02
CA GLU A 196 17.89 21.53 -27.93
C GLU A 196 18.46 21.94 -29.30
N LEU A 197 17.91 21.35 -30.37
CA LEU A 197 18.26 21.63 -31.76
C LEU A 197 16.99 21.89 -32.56
N GLY A 198 16.92 22.99 -33.30
CA GLY A 198 15.71 23.36 -34.05
C GLY A 198 15.80 24.80 -34.52
N ASP A 199 14.80 25.61 -34.16
CA ASP A 199 14.83 27.05 -34.44
C ASP A 199 15.95 27.78 -33.65
N TYR A 200 16.32 27.24 -32.48
CA TYR A 200 17.47 27.67 -31.68
C TYR A 200 18.31 26.46 -31.28
N ASN A 201 19.63 26.57 -31.43
CA ASN A 201 20.56 25.52 -31.01
C ASN A 201 21.18 25.91 -29.67
N ALA A 202 20.89 25.14 -28.62
CA ALA A 202 21.36 25.43 -27.27
C ALA A 202 21.82 24.16 -26.55
N LEU A 203 22.94 24.27 -25.82
CA LEU A 203 23.28 23.35 -24.76
C LEU A 203 22.64 23.87 -23.47
N ASN A 204 21.60 23.19 -23.02
CA ASN A 204 20.77 23.66 -21.91
C ASN A 204 21.43 23.35 -20.56
N ALA A 205 22.03 22.16 -20.44
CA ALA A 205 22.70 21.75 -19.23
C ALA A 205 23.83 20.76 -19.49
N ALA A 206 24.89 20.85 -18.68
CA ALA A 206 25.93 19.85 -18.57
C ALA A 206 26.27 19.67 -17.09
N SER A 207 26.25 18.43 -16.60
CA SER A 207 26.63 18.13 -15.22
C SER A 207 27.38 16.81 -15.11
N TYR A 208 28.20 16.72 -14.08
CA TYR A 208 28.81 15.46 -13.65
C TYR A 208 28.19 15.06 -12.31
N ILE A 209 27.71 13.82 -12.25
CA ILE A 209 27.11 13.23 -11.06
C ILE A 209 28.05 12.14 -10.60
N PHE A 210 28.65 12.33 -9.42
CA PHE A 210 29.43 11.32 -8.75
C PHE A 210 28.52 10.53 -7.81
N GLU A 211 28.56 9.20 -7.94
CA GLU A 211 27.68 8.29 -7.23
C GLU A 211 28.50 7.26 -6.47
N ARG A 212 28.27 7.17 -5.16
CA ARG A 212 28.71 6.07 -4.31
C ARG A 212 27.61 5.66 -3.34
N PRO A 213 27.61 4.42 -2.84
CA PRO A 213 26.71 4.03 -1.78
C PRO A 213 26.77 5.02 -0.60
N GLY A 214 25.66 5.69 -0.33
CA GLY A 214 25.54 6.69 0.75
C GLY A 214 26.08 8.09 0.44
N THR A 215 26.51 8.40 -0.78
CA THR A 215 26.98 9.76 -1.14
C THR A 215 26.71 10.07 -2.61
N MET A 216 26.11 11.24 -2.86
CA MET A 216 25.90 11.79 -4.20
C MET A 216 26.47 13.21 -4.23
N LEU A 217 27.31 13.50 -5.24
CA LEU A 217 27.79 14.87 -5.50
C LEU A 217 27.41 15.25 -6.92
N VAL A 218 26.84 16.44 -7.08
CA VAL A 218 26.45 16.99 -8.38
C VAL A 218 27.31 18.21 -8.65
N LEU A 219 28.01 18.19 -9.78
CA LEU A 219 28.78 19.32 -10.30
C LEU A 219 28.11 19.81 -11.57
N ASP A 220 27.40 20.93 -11.46
CA ASP A 220 26.84 21.62 -12.63
C ASP A 220 27.99 22.36 -13.34
N ILE A 221 28.27 21.96 -14.57
CA ILE A 221 29.33 22.54 -15.42
C ILE A 221 28.77 23.70 -16.23
N LEU A 222 27.54 23.54 -16.74
CA LEU A 222 26.84 24.56 -17.49
C LEU A 222 25.35 24.44 -17.21
N LYS A 223 24.70 25.58 -16.95
CA LYS A 223 23.26 25.68 -16.79
C LYS A 223 22.83 27.04 -17.35
N THR A 224 22.15 27.03 -18.48
CA THR A 224 21.52 28.25 -19.00
C THR A 224 20.20 28.45 -18.27
N THR A 225 20.08 29.58 -17.57
CA THR A 225 18.84 30.06 -16.92
C THR A 225 17.84 30.58 -17.93
#